data_AF-A0A962HAI9-F1
#
_entry.id   AF-A0A962HAI9-F1
#
_cell.length_a   1.000
_cell.length_b   1.000
_cell.length_c   1.000
_cell.angle_alpha   90.00
_cell.angle_beta   90.00
_cell.angle_gamma   90.00
#
_symmetry.space_group_name_H-M   'P 1'
#
loop_
_entity.id
_entity.type
_entity.pdbx_description
1 polymer ?
#
loop_
_entity_poly.entity_id
_entity_poly.type
_entity_poly.pdbx_seq_one_letter_code
_entity_poly.pdbx_strand_id
1 'polypeptide(L)'
;SGRDGLDLPLQILAAAAEHLQPHGVLVLEVGASESALIEALPDVPFTWVDFERGGSGVAVLDRATLVQYGDQFEQALAQRQPGSPP
;
A
#
# COMPACT_ATOMS: atom_id res chain seq x y z
N SER A 1 -9.10 -9.84 4.47
CA SER A 1 -7.82 -10.17 3.82
C SER A 1 -8.12 -11.06 2.64
N GLY A 2 -7.82 -10.60 1.42
CA GLY A 2 -8.01 -11.37 0.20
C GLY A 2 -7.04 -12.55 0.13
N ARG A 3 -7.00 -13.24 -1.01
CA ARG A 3 -6.12 -14.42 -1.19
C ARG A 3 -4.64 -14.12 -1.02
N ASP A 4 -4.21 -12.91 -1.35
CA ASP A 4 -2.84 -12.39 -1.24
C ASP A 4 -2.63 -11.47 -0.02
N GLY A 5 -3.68 -11.26 0.79
CA GLY A 5 -3.67 -10.36 1.93
C GLY A 5 -3.83 -8.86 1.61
N LEU A 6 -4.05 -8.47 0.35
CA LEU A 6 -3.93 -7.06 -0.07
C LEU A 6 -5.23 -6.26 -0.11
N ASP A 7 -6.39 -6.89 0.09
CA ASP A 7 -7.69 -6.18 0.08
C ASP A 7 -7.73 -4.97 1.02
N LEU A 8 -7.20 -5.10 2.24
CA LEU A 8 -7.17 -4.01 3.22
C LEU A 8 -5.99 -3.04 3.00
N PRO A 9 -4.74 -3.52 2.80
CA PRO A 9 -3.61 -2.64 2.47
C PRO A 9 -3.91 -1.67 1.33
N LEU A 10 -4.52 -2.13 0.23
CA LEU A 10 -4.86 -1.24 -0.88
C LEU A 10 -5.94 -0.21 -0.53
N GLN A 11 -6.97 -0.60 0.22
CA GLN A 11 -8.00 0.35 0.67
C GLN A 11 -7.38 1.44 1.55
N ILE A 12 -6.45 1.05 2.44
CA ILE A 12 -5.74 2.00 3.30
C ILE A 12 -4.88 2.93 2.45
N LEU A 13 -4.11 2.41 1.49
CA LEU A 13 -3.24 3.22 0.63
C LEU A 13 -4.06 4.23 -0.20
N ALA A 14 -5.19 3.81 -0.77
CA ALA A 14 -6.06 4.68 -1.58
C ALA A 14 -6.67 5.83 -0.75
N ALA A 15 -7.00 5.60 0.52
CA ALA A 15 -7.66 6.60 1.37
C ALA A 15 -6.69 7.44 2.24
N ALA A 16 -5.48 6.93 2.53
CA ALA A 16 -4.61 7.49 3.57
C ALA A 16 -4.23 8.97 3.34
N ALA A 17 -4.07 9.40 2.09
CA ALA A 17 -3.71 10.78 1.75
C ALA A 17 -4.72 11.82 2.29
N GLU A 18 -6.00 11.46 2.36
CA GLU A 18 -7.08 12.33 2.84
C GLU A 18 -7.08 12.50 4.36
N HIS A 19 -6.48 11.54 5.07
CA HIS A 19 -6.44 11.52 6.53
C HIS A 19 -5.14 12.08 7.12
N LEU A 20 -4.13 12.33 6.28
CA LEU A 20 -2.82 12.82 6.72
C LEU A 20 -2.72 14.35 6.60
N GLN A 21 -1.98 14.94 7.55
CA GLN A 21 -1.48 16.32 7.45
C GLN A 21 -0.45 16.43 6.31
N PRO A 22 -0.14 17.64 5.80
CA PRO A 22 0.79 17.83 4.68
C PRO A 22 2.15 17.12 4.80
N HIS A 23 2.67 16.96 6.02
CA HIS A 23 3.94 16.29 6.33
C HIS A 23 3.75 14.99 7.14
N GLY A 24 2.52 14.45 7.13
CA GLY A 24 2.21 13.18 7.78
C GLY A 24 2.78 11.99 7.02
N VAL A 25 2.97 10.89 7.75
CA VAL A 25 3.42 9.61 7.22
C VAL A 25 2.41 8.51 7.56
N LEU A 26 2.20 7.59 6.64
CA LEU A 26 1.55 6.31 6.87
C LEU A 26 2.63 5.28 7.23
N VAL A 27 2.41 4.54 8.31
CA VAL A 27 3.14 3.31 8.63
C VAL A 27 2.17 2.16 8.46
N LEU A 28 2.47 1.23 7.55
CA LEU A 28 1.58 0.16 7.13
C LEU A 28 2.27 -1.20 7.27
N GLU A 29 1.69 -2.09 8.07
CA GLU A 29 2.15 -3.47 8.20
C GLU A 29 1.35 -4.40 7.27
N VAL A 30 2.08 -5.17 6.46
CA VAL A 30 1.54 -6.17 5.53
C VAL A 30 2.12 -7.57 5.76
N GLY A 31 3.11 -7.72 6.64
CA GLY A 31 3.72 -9.01 6.97
C GLY A 31 4.17 -9.81 5.74
N ALA A 32 3.65 -11.02 5.58
CA ALA A 32 4.00 -11.91 4.46
C ALA A 32 3.52 -11.43 3.08
N SER A 33 2.70 -10.38 3.02
CA SER A 33 2.17 -9.82 1.77
C SER A 33 3.06 -8.74 1.15
N GLU A 34 4.28 -8.52 1.68
CA GLU A 34 5.26 -7.57 1.14
C GLU A 34 5.52 -7.79 -0.37
N SER A 35 5.91 -9.01 -0.77
CA SER A 35 6.19 -9.31 -2.18
C SER A 35 4.97 -9.11 -3.08
N ALA A 36 3.79 -9.49 -2.60
CA ALA A 36 2.55 -9.30 -3.34
C ALA A 36 2.23 -7.80 -3.51
N LEU A 37 2.52 -6.97 -2.50
CA LEU A 37 2.29 -5.54 -2.57
C LEU A 37 3.21 -4.88 -3.60
N ILE A 38 4.50 -5.27 -3.61
CA ILE A 38 5.49 -4.79 -4.58
C ILE A 38 5.09 -5.21 -6.00
N GLU A 39 4.62 -6.44 -6.20
CA GLU A 39 4.16 -6.92 -7.50
C GLU A 39 2.91 -6.15 -7.99
N ALA A 40 1.98 -5.86 -7.08
CA ALA A 40 0.76 -5.11 -7.41
C ALA A 40 1.01 -3.62 -7.69
N LEU A 41 2.09 -3.04 -7.16
CA LEU A 41 2.40 -1.61 -7.22
C LEU A 41 3.91 -1.38 -7.50
N PRO A 42 4.42 -1.80 -8.66
CA PRO A 42 5.86 -1.85 -8.93
C PRO A 42 6.52 -0.48 -9.03
N ASP A 43 5.74 0.57 -9.34
CA ASP A 43 6.24 1.93 -9.52
C ASP A 43 6.21 2.76 -8.22
N VAL A 44 5.59 2.25 -7.15
CA VAL A 44 5.44 2.95 -5.88
C VAL A 44 6.72 2.77 -5.05
N PRO A 45 7.41 3.86 -4.65
CA PRO A 45 8.68 3.79 -3.95
C PRO A 45 8.46 3.52 -2.45
N PHE A 46 8.05 2.30 -2.10
CA PHE A 46 7.90 1.89 -0.70
C PHE A 46 9.22 1.98 0.06
N THR A 47 9.21 2.64 1.21
CA THR A 47 10.32 2.56 2.18
C THR A 47 10.01 1.44 3.17
N TRP A 48 10.79 0.36 3.12
CA TRP A 48 10.64 -0.78 4.04
C TRP A 48 11.51 -0.58 5.28
N VAL A 49 10.94 -0.86 6.45
CA VAL A 49 11.63 -0.75 7.75
C VAL A 49 12.37 -2.05 8.05
N ASP A 50 13.68 -1.94 8.25
CA ASP A 50 14.52 -3.04 8.74
C ASP A 50 14.50 -3.12 10.27
N PHE A 51 14.29 -4.32 10.82
CA PHE A 51 14.26 -4.55 12.26
C PHE A 51 15.50 -5.33 12.74
N GLU A 52 16.18 -4.80 13.78
CA GLU A 52 17.37 -5.43 14.37
C GLU A 52 17.09 -6.81 15.00
N ARG A 53 15.84 -7.08 15.40
CA ARG A 53 15.42 -8.31 16.10
C ARG A 53 14.48 -9.18 15.26
N GLY A 54 14.59 -9.08 13.93
CA GLY A 54 13.72 -9.80 12.99
C GLY A 54 12.32 -9.18 12.87
N GLY A 55 11.58 -9.62 11.85
CA GLY A 55 10.35 -8.98 11.39
C GLY A 55 10.57 -8.25 10.06
N SER A 56 9.55 -8.21 9.21
CA SER A 56 9.55 -7.55 7.90
C SER A 56 8.12 -7.15 7.52
N GLY A 57 7.94 -6.52 6.35
CA GLY A 57 6.62 -6.15 5.87
C GLY A 57 6.02 -4.93 6.55
N VAL A 58 6.84 -4.00 7.05
CA VAL A 58 6.38 -2.67 7.47
C VAL A 58 6.88 -1.63 6.49
N ALA A 59 5.95 -0.98 5.78
CA ALA A 59 6.23 0.08 4.84
C ALA A 59 5.91 1.46 5.44
N VAL A 60 6.67 2.47 5.01
CA VAL A 60 6.44 3.88 5.34
C VAL A 60 6.27 4.66 4.03
N LEU A 61 5.23 5.48 3.97
CA LEU A 61 4.98 6.41 2.88
C LEU A 61 4.62 7.78 3.44
N ASP A 62 5.16 8.85 2.87
CA ASP A 62 4.67 10.19 3.17
C ASP A 62 3.39 10.52 2.40
N ARG A 63 2.67 11.55 2.86
CA ARG A 63 1.45 12.00 2.18
C ARG A 63 1.70 12.38 0.72
N ALA A 64 2.86 12.95 0.40
CA ALA A 64 3.16 13.39 -0.97
C ALA A 64 3.21 12.20 -1.94
N THR A 65 3.85 11.10 -1.53
CA THR A 65 3.87 9.82 -2.25
C THR A 65 2.46 9.27 -2.37
N LEU A 66 1.68 9.26 -1.28
CA LEU A 66 0.31 8.75 -1.34
C LEU A 66 -0.56 9.53 -2.34
N VAL A 67 -0.39 10.85 -2.44
CA VAL A 67 -1.06 11.68 -3.45
C VAL A 67 -0.53 11.41 -4.85
N GLN A 68 0.79 11.35 -5.03
CA GLN A 68 1.42 11.15 -6.34
C GLN A 68 1.01 9.83 -7.00
N TYR A 69 0.80 8.78 -6.20
CA TYR A 69 0.49 7.43 -6.67
C TYR A 69 -0.98 7.02 -6.45
N GLY A 70 -1.85 7.96 -6.08
CA GLY A 70 -3.27 7.70 -5.77
C GLY A 70 -4.00 6.89 -6.84
N ASP A 71 -3.87 7.30 -8.10
CA ASP A 71 -4.48 6.61 -9.25
C ASP A 71 -4.07 5.13 -9.35
N GLN A 72 -2.82 4.80 -9.00
CA GLN A 72 -2.33 3.42 -9.03
C GLN A 72 -2.97 2.58 -7.92
N PHE A 73 -3.14 3.14 -6.72
CA PHE A 73 -3.82 2.45 -5.62
C PHE A 73 -5.29 2.18 -5.96
N GLU A 74 -5.97 3.15 -6.57
CA GLU A 74 -7.36 3.00 -7.02
C GLU A 74 -7.49 1.94 -8.11
N GLN A 75 -6.60 1.95 -9.11
CA GLN A 75 -6.59 0.94 -10.18
C GLN A 75 -6.34 -0.47 -9.63
N ALA A 76 -5.34 -0.62 -8.76
CA ALA A 76 -5.03 -1.90 -8.14
C ALA A 76 -6.19 -2.40 -7.25
N LEU A 77 -6.92 -1.49 -6.60
CA LEU A 77 -8.11 -1.84 -5.80
C LEU A 77 -9.29 -2.24 -6.69
N ALA A 78 -9.51 -1.51 -7.79
CA ALA A 78 -10.57 -1.80 -8.75
C ALA A 78 -10.38 -3.19 -9.39
N GLN A 79 -9.15 -3.57 -9.75
CA GLN A 79 -8.84 -4.89 -10.29
C GLN A 79 -9.17 -6.06 -9.33
N ARG A 80 -9.29 -5.78 -8.03
CA ARG A 80 -9.67 -6.78 -7.01
C ARG A 80 -11.16 -6.89 -6.76
N GLN A 81 -11.98 -5.94 -7.21
CA GLN A 81 -13.43 -6.02 -7.04
C GLN A 81 -14.05 -7.01 -8.04
N PRO A 82 -14.97 -7.89 -7.60
CA PRO A 82 -15.64 -8.81 -8.49
C PRO A 82 -16.51 -8.04 -9.50
N GLY A 83 -16.07 -8.00 -10.76
CA GLY A 83 -16.79 -7.35 -11.86
C GLY A 83 -16.01 -6.32 -12.69
N SER A 84 -14.74 -6.04 -12.36
CA SER A 84 -13.91 -5.14 -13.19
C SER A 84 -13.66 -5.70 -14.59
N PRO A 85 -13.82 -4.89 -15.66
CA PRO A 85 -13.53 -5.33 -17.02
C PRO A 85 -12.02 -5.55 -17.21
N PRO A 86 -11.64 -6.46 -18.13
CA PRO A 86 -10.23 -6.72 -18.48
C PRO A 86 -9.56 -5.51 -19.15
#